data_AF-M0PM98-F1
#
_entry.id   AF-M0PM98-F1
#
_cell.length_a   1.000
_cell.length_b   1.000
_cell.length_c   1.000
_cell.angle_alpha   90.00
_cell.angle_beta   90.00
_cell.angle_gamma   90.00
#
_symmetry.space_group_name_H-M   'P 1'
#
loop_
_entity.id
_entity.type
_entity.pdbx_description
1 polymer ?
#
loop_
_entity_poly.entity_id
_entity_poly.type
_entity_poly.pdbx_seq_one_letter_code
_entity_poly.pdbx_strand_id
1 'polypeptide(L)'
;MSYLEPPVIYGGGQQTRDFTYVADVVDANRTLLESDATDDDVLNIGSSDNISIQKLAETVRDQLAPELEIEYESAREADAEHTHASVEKADEVIGYEPSQTIAEGVGEFIEWYQANREWYEPLVRES
;
A
#
# COMPACT_ATOMS: atom_id res chain seq x y z
N MET A 1 -8.83 4.17 27.09
CA MET A 1 -9.55 4.38 25.82
C MET A 1 -8.75 5.39 25.02
N SER A 2 -7.89 4.93 24.12
CA SER A 2 -7.32 5.83 23.10
C SER A 2 -8.44 6.15 22.14
N TYR A 3 -8.84 7.42 22.05
CA TYR A 3 -9.78 7.85 21.02
C TYR A 3 -9.11 7.68 19.65
N LEU A 4 -9.86 7.24 18.65
CA LEU A 4 -9.39 7.24 17.27
C LEU A 4 -9.23 8.69 16.82
N GLU A 5 -8.12 8.97 16.15
CA GLU A 5 -7.78 10.29 15.65
C GLU A 5 -8.11 10.37 14.16
N PRO A 6 -8.57 11.54 13.66
CA PRO A 6 -8.74 11.77 12.23
C PRO A 6 -7.47 11.50 11.44
N PRO A 7 -7.54 10.84 10.27
CA PRO A 7 -6.41 10.77 9.36
C PRO A 7 -6.07 12.17 8.83
N VAL A 8 -4.77 12.48 8.79
CA VAL A 8 -4.26 13.76 8.28
C VAL A 8 -3.63 13.55 6.90
N ILE A 9 -4.10 14.30 5.91
CA ILE A 9 -3.52 14.37 4.57
C ILE A 9 -2.68 15.63 4.43
N TYR A 10 -1.42 15.48 4.04
CA TYR A 10 -0.57 16.62 3.67
C TYR A 10 -0.83 17.01 2.21
N GLY A 11 -1.20 18.26 1.97
CA GLY A 11 -1.57 18.77 0.66
C GLY A 11 -3.03 18.45 0.29
N GLY A 12 -3.32 18.36 -1.00
CA GLY A 12 -4.70 18.19 -1.51
C GLY A 12 -5.18 16.76 -1.68
N GLY A 13 -4.38 15.75 -1.30
CA GLY A 13 -4.75 14.32 -1.41
C GLY A 13 -4.80 13.75 -2.84
N GLN A 14 -4.55 14.58 -3.85
CA GLN A 14 -4.61 14.23 -5.28
C GLN A 14 -3.37 13.49 -5.78
N GLN A 15 -2.29 13.49 -5.00
CA GLN A 15 -1.09 12.71 -5.33
C GLN A 15 -1.47 11.23 -5.39
N THR A 16 -0.97 10.53 -6.40
CA THR A 16 -1.25 9.09 -6.56
C THR A 16 -0.03 8.26 -6.25
N ARG A 17 -0.30 7.06 -5.74
CA ARG A 17 0.70 6.06 -5.43
C ARG A 17 0.25 4.73 -5.97
N ASP A 18 1.24 3.90 -6.22
CA ASP A 18 1.11 2.48 -6.49
C ASP A 18 1.37 1.77 -5.15
N PHE A 19 0.36 1.09 -4.63
CA PHE A 19 0.44 0.33 -3.39
C PHE A 19 0.34 -1.15 -3.71
N THR A 20 1.44 -1.86 -3.52
CA THR A 20 1.51 -3.31 -3.71
C THR A 20 1.28 -4.01 -2.39
N TYR A 21 0.42 -5.03 -2.37
CA TYR A 21 0.26 -5.84 -1.17
C TYR A 21 1.46 -6.77 -0.99
N VAL A 22 1.90 -6.96 0.26
CA VAL A 22 3.16 -7.66 0.54
C VAL A 22 3.16 -9.12 0.07
N ALA A 23 1.98 -9.77 0.03
CA ALA A 23 1.86 -11.14 -0.45
C ALA A 23 2.23 -11.27 -1.94
N ASP A 24 1.84 -10.30 -2.77
CA ASP A 24 2.20 -10.26 -4.20
C ASP A 24 3.72 -10.24 -4.39
N VAL A 25 4.43 -9.47 -3.56
CA VAL A 25 5.89 -9.40 -3.58
C VAL A 25 6.52 -10.72 -3.14
N VAL A 26 5.96 -11.37 -2.11
CA VAL A 26 6.44 -12.67 -1.64
C VAL A 26 6.27 -13.74 -2.71
N ASP A 27 5.11 -13.79 -3.36
CA ASP A 27 4.82 -14.81 -4.37
C ASP A 27 5.63 -14.60 -5.66
N ALA A 28 5.83 -13.34 -6.09
CA ALA A 28 6.76 -13.04 -7.17
C ALA A 28 8.18 -13.55 -6.87
N ASN A 29 8.70 -13.30 -5.66
CA ASN A 29 10.02 -13.80 -5.26
C ASN A 29 10.08 -15.33 -5.18
N ARG A 30 9.01 -16.00 -4.73
CA ARG A 30 8.94 -17.46 -4.71
C ARG A 30 9.04 -18.05 -6.11
N THR A 31 8.31 -17.50 -7.07
CA THR A 31 8.38 -17.92 -8.47
C THR A 31 9.79 -17.75 -9.03
N LEU A 32 10.44 -16.63 -8.73
CA LEU A 32 11.80 -16.33 -9.18
C LEU A 32 12.88 -17.25 -8.57
N LEU A 33 12.65 -17.80 -7.37
CA LEU A 33 13.56 -18.79 -6.77
C LEU A 33 13.55 -20.14 -7.50
N GLU A 34 12.50 -20.43 -8.25
CA GLU A 34 12.30 -21.69 -8.95
C GLU A 34 12.51 -21.57 -10.47
N SER A 35 12.92 -20.39 -10.96
CA SER A 35 12.97 -20.07 -12.38
C SER A 35 14.21 -19.26 -12.74
N ASP A 36 14.96 -19.73 -13.73
CA ASP A 36 16.08 -18.99 -14.34
C ASP A 36 15.58 -18.03 -15.46
N ALA A 37 14.25 -17.89 -15.65
CA ALA A 37 13.65 -17.15 -16.76
C ALA A 37 14.00 -15.64 -16.78
N THR A 38 14.56 -15.13 -15.69
CA THR A 38 14.91 -13.71 -15.50
C THR A 38 16.38 -13.53 -15.12
N ASP A 39 17.24 -14.52 -15.38
CA ASP A 39 18.67 -14.34 -15.17
C ASP A 39 19.18 -13.13 -15.96
N ASP A 40 19.95 -12.27 -15.28
CA ASP A 40 20.45 -10.98 -15.80
C ASP A 40 19.37 -9.95 -16.18
N ASP A 41 18.14 -10.12 -15.71
CA ASP A 41 17.02 -9.24 -15.99
C ASP A 41 16.46 -8.53 -14.75
N VAL A 42 15.78 -7.40 -14.95
CA VAL A 42 15.05 -6.66 -13.91
C VAL A 42 13.56 -6.71 -14.21
N LEU A 43 12.76 -7.02 -13.18
CA LEU A 43 11.30 -6.99 -13.19
C LEU A 43 10.79 -5.96 -12.17
N ASN A 44 9.78 -5.19 -12.55
CA ASN A 44 9.02 -4.37 -11.62
C ASN A 44 7.91 -5.21 -11.02
N ILE A 45 7.75 -5.14 -9.70
CA ILE A 45 6.62 -5.70 -8.97
C ILE A 45 5.85 -4.52 -8.38
N GLY A 46 4.56 -4.47 -8.67
CA GLY A 46 3.70 -3.32 -8.43
C GLY A 46 2.24 -3.74 -8.34
N SER A 47 1.37 -2.82 -7.95
CA SER A 47 -0.05 -2.91 -8.31
C SER A 47 -0.20 -2.56 -9.79
N SER A 48 -1.23 -3.08 -10.46
CA SER A 48 -1.59 -2.66 -11.82
C SER A 48 -2.24 -1.28 -11.85
N ASP A 49 -2.65 -0.77 -10.68
CA ASP A 49 -3.46 0.43 -10.55
C ASP A 49 -2.91 1.44 -9.54
N ASN A 50 -3.13 2.71 -9.85
CA ASN A 50 -2.83 3.84 -9.00
C ASN A 50 -4.05 4.30 -8.21
N ILE A 51 -3.81 4.70 -6.96
CA ILE A 51 -4.84 5.29 -6.09
C ILE A 51 -4.34 6.62 -5.52
N SER A 52 -5.26 7.58 -5.36
CA SER A 52 -4.94 8.84 -4.68
C SER A 52 -4.79 8.64 -3.17
N ILE A 53 -3.97 9.47 -2.54
CA ILE A 53 -3.83 9.45 -1.07
C ILE A 53 -5.17 9.73 -0.39
N GLN A 54 -6.00 10.62 -0.97
CA GLN A 54 -7.36 10.83 -0.49
C GLN A 54 -8.17 9.54 -0.49
N LYS A 55 -8.17 8.79 -1.60
CA LYS A 55 -8.96 7.58 -1.72
C LYS A 55 -8.46 6.47 -0.78
N LEU A 56 -7.15 6.38 -0.56
CA LEU A 56 -6.59 5.48 0.45
C LEU A 56 -7.06 5.86 1.87
N ALA A 57 -6.95 7.14 2.25
CA ALA A 57 -7.37 7.63 3.56
C ALA A 57 -8.87 7.39 3.80
N GLU A 58 -9.72 7.64 2.79
CA GLU A 58 -11.14 7.31 2.82
C GLU A 58 -11.37 5.81 3.04
N THR A 59 -10.64 4.96 2.32
CA THR A 59 -10.77 3.50 2.43
C THR A 59 -10.41 3.00 3.84
N VAL A 60 -9.34 3.53 4.44
CA VAL A 60 -8.93 3.20 5.81
C VAL A 60 -9.95 3.71 6.82
N ARG A 61 -10.35 4.99 6.71
CA ARG A 61 -11.34 5.61 7.61
C ARG A 61 -12.67 4.84 7.57
N ASP A 62 -13.20 4.55 6.39
CA ASP A 62 -14.51 3.94 6.22
C ASP A 62 -14.58 2.54 6.86
N GLN A 63 -13.45 1.83 6.93
CA GLN A 63 -13.34 0.52 7.57
C GLN A 63 -13.14 0.58 9.09
N LEU A 64 -12.63 1.70 9.64
CA LEU A 64 -12.28 1.82 11.06
C LEU A 64 -13.21 2.73 11.87
N ALA A 65 -13.50 3.91 11.33
CA ALA A 65 -14.24 4.99 11.98
C ALA A 65 -14.87 5.90 10.92
N PRO A 66 -15.91 5.42 10.21
CA PRO A 66 -16.56 6.14 9.11
C PRO A 66 -17.16 7.49 9.53
N GLU A 67 -17.35 7.72 10.83
CA GLU A 67 -17.82 8.98 11.40
C GLU A 67 -16.77 10.10 11.49
N LEU A 68 -15.47 9.76 11.36
CA LEU A 68 -14.40 10.75 11.43
C LEU A 68 -14.28 11.54 10.13
N GLU A 69 -13.92 12.81 10.23
CA GLU A 69 -13.54 13.59 9.06
C GLU A 69 -12.08 13.32 8.68
N ILE A 70 -11.70 13.62 7.44
CA ILE A 70 -10.30 13.63 7.02
C ILE A 70 -9.79 15.06 7.19
N GLU A 71 -8.69 15.23 7.89
CA GLU A 71 -8.05 16.53 8.08
C GLU A 71 -6.97 16.78 7.03
N TYR A 72 -6.71 18.06 6.73
CA TYR A 72 -5.75 18.47 5.71
C TYR A 72 -4.74 19.47 6.29
N GLU A 73 -3.46 19.23 6.02
CA GLU A 73 -2.35 20.11 6.39
C GLU A 73 -1.57 20.59 5.15
N SER A 74 -0.66 21.55 5.35
CA SER A 74 0.20 22.07 4.28
C SER A 74 1.02 20.96 3.61
N ALA A 75 1.11 21.01 2.28
CA ALA A 75 1.92 20.05 1.51
C ALA A 75 3.40 20.07 1.94
N ARG A 76 4.06 18.92 1.82
CA ARG A 76 5.51 18.80 2.03
C ARG A 76 6.23 19.06 0.70
N GLU A 77 7.27 19.90 0.70
CA GLU A 77 7.95 20.38 -0.53
C GLU A 77 8.61 19.29 -1.40
N ALA A 78 8.76 18.05 -0.91
CA ALA A 78 9.57 17.00 -1.54
C ALA A 78 8.79 15.74 -1.99
N ASP A 79 7.46 15.75 -1.99
CA ASP A 79 6.68 14.57 -2.40
C ASP A 79 6.58 14.41 -3.92
N ALA A 80 6.91 13.23 -4.43
CA ALA A 80 6.64 12.89 -5.84
C ALA A 80 5.13 12.96 -6.11
N GLU A 81 4.71 13.50 -7.25
CA GLU A 81 3.27 13.64 -7.54
C GLU A 81 2.61 12.29 -7.87
N HIS A 82 3.31 11.44 -8.62
CA HIS A 82 2.81 10.14 -9.08
C HIS A 82 3.93 9.08 -9.07
N THR A 83 3.63 7.87 -8.60
CA THR A 83 4.51 6.70 -8.73
C THR A 83 3.73 5.57 -9.41
N HIS A 84 4.31 4.87 -10.37
CA HIS A 84 3.66 3.75 -11.06
C HIS A 84 4.71 2.74 -11.51
N ALA A 85 4.48 1.46 -11.22
CA ALA A 85 5.31 0.37 -11.69
C ALA A 85 4.57 -0.39 -12.81
N SER A 86 5.05 -0.28 -14.04
CA SER A 86 4.55 -1.16 -15.11
C SER A 86 4.99 -2.59 -14.81
N VAL A 87 4.01 -3.49 -14.66
CA VAL A 87 4.19 -4.92 -14.35
C VAL A 87 4.11 -5.82 -15.58
N GLU A 88 3.98 -5.25 -16.79
CA GLU A 88 3.80 -5.99 -18.04
C GLU A 88 4.89 -7.06 -18.24
N LYS A 89 6.15 -6.71 -17.99
CA LYS A 89 7.26 -7.68 -18.12
C LYS A 89 7.16 -8.82 -17.09
N ALA A 90 6.67 -8.55 -15.88
CA ALA A 90 6.52 -9.58 -14.86
C ALA A 90 5.36 -10.53 -15.21
N ASP A 91 4.25 -10.00 -15.74
CA ASP A 91 3.17 -10.81 -16.29
C ASP A 91 3.68 -11.72 -17.42
N GLU A 92 4.35 -11.15 -18.43
CA GLU A 92 4.86 -11.91 -19.58
C GLU A 92 5.86 -13.02 -19.22
N VAL A 93 6.75 -12.77 -18.26
CA VAL A 93 7.89 -13.67 -17.98
C VAL A 93 7.57 -14.68 -16.87
N ILE A 94 6.85 -14.26 -15.84
CA ILE A 94 6.57 -15.10 -14.66
C ILE A 94 5.08 -15.27 -14.35
N GLY A 95 4.17 -14.73 -15.19
CA GLY A 95 2.72 -14.79 -14.97
C GLY A 95 2.29 -14.01 -13.73
N TYR A 96 3.01 -12.93 -13.40
CA TYR A 96 2.68 -12.10 -12.24
C TYR A 96 1.42 -11.27 -12.49
N GLU A 97 0.43 -11.45 -11.62
CA GLU A 97 -0.77 -10.62 -11.55
C GLU A 97 -0.99 -10.19 -10.08
N PRO A 98 -1.18 -8.90 -9.78
CA PRO A 98 -1.51 -8.45 -8.43
C PRO A 98 -2.82 -9.09 -7.98
N SER A 99 -2.85 -9.72 -6.80
CA SER A 99 -4.02 -10.51 -6.39
C SER A 99 -4.99 -9.77 -5.45
N GLN A 100 -4.66 -8.55 -5.00
CA GLN A 100 -5.45 -7.80 -4.02
C GLN A 100 -5.80 -6.40 -4.51
N THR A 101 -7.06 -6.03 -4.33
CA THR A 101 -7.46 -4.62 -4.41
C THR A 101 -7.01 -3.85 -3.16
N ILE A 102 -6.97 -2.51 -3.24
CA ILE A 102 -6.65 -1.67 -2.08
C ILE A 102 -7.62 -1.90 -0.91
N ALA A 103 -8.91 -2.10 -1.20
CA ALA A 103 -9.90 -2.31 -0.16
C ALA A 103 -9.65 -3.62 0.62
N GLU A 104 -9.32 -4.70 -0.10
CA GLU A 104 -8.98 -5.99 0.49
C GLU A 104 -7.67 -5.91 1.28
N GLY A 105 -6.60 -5.37 0.67
CA GLY A 105 -5.30 -5.23 1.33
C GLY A 105 -5.35 -4.35 2.58
N VAL A 106 -6.15 -3.27 2.58
CA VAL A 106 -6.39 -2.45 3.78
C VAL A 106 -7.12 -3.24 4.86
N GLY A 107 -8.15 -4.01 4.50
CA GLY A 107 -8.90 -4.84 5.44
C GLY A 107 -8.01 -5.88 6.11
N GLU A 108 -7.24 -6.63 5.32
CA GLU A 108 -6.28 -7.62 5.84
C GLU A 108 -5.20 -6.98 6.71
N PHE A 109 -4.69 -5.80 6.32
CA PHE A 109 -3.71 -5.08 7.13
C PHE A 109 -4.30 -4.62 8.46
N ILE A 110 -5.55 -4.14 8.48
CA ILE A 110 -6.25 -3.73 9.71
C ILE A 110 -6.38 -4.93 10.66
N GLU A 111 -6.81 -6.08 10.15
CA GLU A 111 -6.94 -7.31 10.94
C GLU A 111 -5.59 -7.72 11.54
N TRP A 112 -4.54 -7.73 10.70
CA TRP A 112 -3.18 -8.03 11.14
C TRP A 112 -2.69 -7.03 12.19
N TYR A 113 -2.89 -5.73 11.98
CA TYR A 113 -2.46 -4.68 12.90
C TYR A 113 -3.14 -4.84 14.25
N GLN A 114 -4.45 -5.10 14.29
CA GLN A 114 -5.19 -5.31 15.53
C GLN A 114 -4.69 -6.54 16.29
N ALA A 115 -4.41 -7.64 15.59
CA ALA A 115 -3.89 -8.87 16.20
C ALA A 115 -2.46 -8.71 16.75
N ASN A 116 -1.66 -7.78 16.19
CA ASN A 116 -0.24 -7.60 16.53
C ASN A 116 0.05 -6.25 17.21
N ARG A 117 -1.00 -5.52 17.62
CA ARG A 117 -0.89 -4.14 18.08
C ARG A 117 0.09 -3.94 19.23
N GLU A 118 0.07 -4.81 20.24
CA GLU A 118 0.94 -4.71 21.42
C GLU A 118 2.43 -4.76 21.05
N TRP A 119 2.77 -5.52 20.00
CA TRP A 119 4.14 -5.63 19.51
C TRP A 119 4.50 -4.50 18.54
N TYR A 120 3.58 -4.13 17.64
CA TYR A 120 3.87 -3.21 16.55
C TYR A 120 3.73 -1.72 16.92
N GLU A 121 2.77 -1.36 17.77
CA GLU A 121 2.50 0.04 18.13
C GLU A 121 3.71 0.76 18.75
N PRO A 122 4.52 0.14 19.65
CA PRO A 122 5.75 0.75 20.15
C PRO A 122 6.78 1.03 19.04
N LEU A 123 6.90 0.16 18.04
CA LEU A 123 7.90 0.29 16.97
C LEU A 123 7.63 1.47 16.04
N VAL A 124 6.36 1.83 15.86
CA VAL A 124 5.94 2.92 14.95
C VAL A 124 5.79 4.25 15.67
N ARG A 125 5.30 4.25 16.91
CA ARG A 125 5.08 5.50 17.64
C ARG A 125 6.34 6.07 18.29
N GLU A 126 7.39 5.26 18.45
CA GLU A 126 8.68 5.69 18.97
C GLU A 126 9.70 6.04 17.88
N SER A 127 9.35 5.88 16.59
CA SER A 127 10.21 6.22 15.42
C SER A 127 9.97 7.64 14.91
#